data_AF-A0AA37QAK6-F1
#
_entry.id   AF-A0AA37QAK6-F1
#
_cell.length_a   1.000
_cell.length_b   1.000
_cell.length_c   1.000
_cell.angle_alpha   90.00
_cell.angle_beta   90.00
_cell.angle_gamma   90.00
#
_symmetry.space_group_name_H-M   'P 1'
#
loop_
_entity.id
_entity.type
_entity.pdbx_description
1 polymer ?
#
loop_
_entity_poly.entity_id
_entity_poly.type
_entity_poly.pdbx_seq_one_letter_code
_entity_poly.pdbx_strand_id
1 'polypeptide(L)'
;MLQIRKLRQVDYFFLLVMIAYAFDFGNLKYAMAWCFSAVYFLGSGLYEKRRLKGIGKEYLLIFGGITFLFVITAILQMINGFNSYAINEAVYYYTPLIFIIVYSQISDEQDVETILNYLFVLYIIAFFKNFAGQLTLANIKSISFANSYSPFESELAFVFLIFECFYLYMGKRKKAIISLILCILSFKRICMLVAISFFVLSKWLIQKKPVSKKMVFATVIIFVLLPTLTCVMLNDAFEAWFYQTFHITLYEATLSRSSRIEAVMNSGQIKYGLGSVTTYLTRYLNTMHGSNFASRSMHNDLVQMYLECGILGSIVFTYVYMKATSVNRMSFALICYVFFECYFNHLFGAGCTHIWVLIYLMMSITGMTTRNGENDGEENGTNYSFYTDI
;
A
#
# COMPACT_ATOMS: atom_id res chain seq x y z
N MET A 1 -7.05 -30.11 0.79
CA MET A 1 -7.25 -30.21 -0.68
C MET A 1 -7.60 -28.82 -1.20
N LEU A 2 -6.80 -28.25 -2.12
CA LEU A 2 -7.23 -27.09 -2.91
C LEU A 2 -8.25 -27.62 -3.93
N GLN A 3 -9.54 -27.37 -3.74
CA GLN A 3 -10.50 -27.54 -4.83
C GLN A 3 -10.15 -26.48 -5.88
N ILE A 4 -9.60 -26.94 -7.01
CA ILE A 4 -9.27 -26.06 -8.14
C ILE A 4 -10.57 -25.79 -8.88
N ARG A 5 -11.23 -24.68 -8.53
CA ARG A 5 -12.35 -24.15 -9.32
C ARG A 5 -11.81 -23.73 -10.69
N LYS A 6 -12.56 -24.05 -11.75
CA LYS A 6 -12.20 -23.62 -13.10
C LYS A 6 -12.21 -22.09 -13.17
N LEU A 7 -11.06 -21.50 -13.46
CA LEU A 7 -10.90 -20.06 -13.61
C LEU A 7 -11.70 -19.55 -14.81
N ARG A 8 -12.29 -18.36 -14.69
CA ARG A 8 -12.95 -17.68 -15.81
C ARG A 8 -11.90 -16.99 -16.66
N GLN A 9 -12.22 -16.67 -17.91
CA GLN A 9 -11.32 -15.94 -18.82
C GLN A 9 -10.81 -14.62 -18.21
N VAL A 10 -11.68 -13.93 -17.45
CA VAL A 10 -11.30 -12.69 -16.76
C VAL A 10 -10.26 -12.90 -15.66
N ASP A 11 -10.37 -14.02 -14.94
CA ASP A 11 -9.44 -14.35 -13.87
C ASP A 11 -8.05 -14.69 -14.44
N TYR A 12 -7.98 -15.34 -15.61
CA TYR A 12 -6.72 -15.57 -16.32
C TYR A 12 -6.05 -14.27 -16.78
N PHE A 13 -6.80 -13.33 -17.37
CA PHE A 13 -6.21 -12.06 -17.79
C PHE A 13 -5.77 -11.23 -16.58
N PHE A 14 -6.55 -11.22 -15.49
CA PHE A 14 -6.15 -10.60 -14.24
C PHE A 14 -4.82 -11.16 -13.71
N LEU A 15 -4.68 -12.50 -13.66
CA LEU A 15 -3.44 -13.15 -13.23
C LEU A 15 -2.26 -12.81 -14.13
N LEU A 16 -2.47 -12.71 -15.44
CA LEU A 16 -1.43 -12.33 -16.41
C LEU A 16 -0.93 -10.89 -16.17
N VAL A 17 -1.82 -9.94 -15.84
CA VAL A 17 -1.44 -8.59 -15.39
C VAL A 17 -0.61 -8.67 -14.10
N MET A 18 -1.02 -9.50 -13.14
CA MET A 18 -0.30 -9.64 -11.87
C MET A 18 1.06 -10.34 -12.01
N ILE A 19 1.23 -11.25 -12.97
CA ILE A 19 2.53 -11.83 -13.34
C ILE A 19 3.46 -10.73 -13.84
N ALA A 20 2.97 -9.84 -14.72
CA ALA A 20 3.74 -8.72 -15.23
C ALA A 20 4.16 -7.73 -14.11
N TYR A 21 3.32 -7.58 -13.08
CA TYR A 21 3.68 -6.83 -11.87
C TYR A 21 4.72 -7.56 -11.01
N ALA A 22 4.52 -8.85 -10.72
CA ALA A 22 5.37 -9.63 -9.82
C ALA A 22 6.80 -9.83 -10.35
N PHE A 23 6.97 -9.87 -11.68
CA PHE A 23 8.29 -10.01 -12.32
C PHE A 23 8.82 -8.70 -12.94
N ASP A 24 8.17 -7.57 -12.64
CA ASP A 24 8.55 -6.23 -13.07
C ASP A 24 8.80 -6.07 -14.59
N PHE A 25 7.75 -6.23 -15.39
CA PHE A 25 7.83 -6.07 -16.86
C PHE A 25 7.84 -4.59 -17.30
N GLY A 26 8.46 -3.70 -16.52
CA GLY A 26 8.58 -2.28 -16.83
C GLY A 26 7.23 -1.60 -17.03
N ASN A 27 7.08 -0.79 -18.09
CA ASN A 27 5.84 -0.08 -18.37
C ASN A 27 4.71 -0.96 -18.91
N LEU A 28 5.03 -2.17 -19.40
CA LEU A 28 4.05 -3.09 -19.99
C LEU A 28 2.97 -3.48 -18.97
N LYS A 29 3.34 -3.66 -17.69
CA LYS A 29 2.40 -4.01 -16.61
C LYS A 29 1.26 -2.99 -16.45
N TYR A 30 1.57 -1.69 -16.59
CA TYR A 30 0.55 -0.64 -16.53
C TYR A 30 -0.33 -0.66 -17.78
N ALA A 31 0.26 -0.79 -18.97
CA ALA A 31 -0.50 -0.90 -20.22
C ALA A 31 -1.48 -2.09 -20.18
N MET A 32 -1.03 -3.24 -19.70
CA MET A 32 -1.88 -4.43 -19.53
C MET A 32 -3.03 -4.19 -18.55
N ALA A 33 -2.78 -3.52 -17.42
CA ALA A 33 -3.82 -3.19 -16.44
C ALA A 33 -4.88 -2.22 -17.01
N TRP A 34 -4.45 -1.22 -17.79
CA TRP A 34 -5.36 -0.30 -18.50
C TRP A 34 -6.15 -1.01 -19.60
N CYS A 35 -5.51 -1.87 -20.39
CA CYS A 35 -6.20 -2.69 -21.38
C CYS A 35 -7.25 -3.60 -20.75
N PHE A 36 -6.91 -4.30 -19.65
CA PHE A 36 -7.86 -5.09 -18.87
C PHE A 36 -9.04 -4.22 -18.44
N SER A 37 -8.76 -3.07 -17.84
CA SER A 37 -9.79 -2.17 -17.31
C SER A 37 -10.71 -1.68 -18.42
N ALA A 38 -10.17 -1.28 -19.57
CA ALA A 38 -10.96 -0.80 -20.72
C ALA A 38 -11.85 -1.91 -21.31
N VAL A 39 -11.28 -3.09 -21.59
CA VAL A 39 -12.01 -4.21 -22.19
C VAL A 39 -13.16 -4.64 -21.32
N TYR A 40 -12.93 -4.82 -20.01
CA TYR A 40 -13.98 -5.28 -19.11
C TYR A 40 -14.93 -4.18 -18.68
N PHE A 41 -14.50 -2.92 -18.58
CA PHE A 41 -15.42 -1.80 -18.33
C PHE A 41 -16.45 -1.64 -19.46
N LEU A 42 -15.98 -1.67 -20.71
CA LEU A 42 -16.84 -1.58 -21.90
C LEU A 42 -17.67 -2.85 -22.11
N GLY A 43 -17.02 -4.03 -22.03
CA GLY A 43 -17.64 -5.32 -22.34
C GLY A 43 -18.63 -5.84 -21.30
N SER A 44 -18.55 -5.40 -20.04
CA SER A 44 -19.47 -5.84 -18.97
C SER A 44 -20.72 -4.99 -18.81
N GLY A 45 -20.89 -3.95 -19.65
CA GLY A 45 -22.02 -3.03 -19.55
C GLY A 45 -22.04 -2.26 -18.22
N LEU A 46 -20.87 -2.05 -17.59
CA LEU A 46 -20.77 -1.32 -16.32
C LEU A 46 -21.28 0.13 -16.44
N TYR A 47 -21.24 0.69 -17.64
CA TYR A 47 -21.85 1.99 -17.95
C TYR A 47 -23.39 1.96 -17.91
N GLU A 48 -24.03 0.82 -18.19
CA GLU A 48 -25.49 0.66 -18.15
C GLU A 48 -25.97 0.32 -16.75
N LYS A 49 -25.19 -0.47 -16.00
CA LYS A 49 -25.43 -0.78 -14.60
C LYS A 49 -25.09 0.44 -13.73
N ARG A 50 -26.07 1.34 -13.55
CA ARG A 50 -26.00 2.53 -12.67
C ARG A 50 -25.69 2.24 -11.18
N ARG A 51 -25.42 1.00 -10.80
CA ARG A 51 -25.23 0.60 -9.40
C ARG A 51 -23.94 -0.20 -9.26
N LEU A 52 -22.94 0.44 -8.68
CA LEU A 52 -21.73 -0.25 -8.22
C LEU A 52 -22.14 -1.26 -7.14
N LYS A 53 -21.76 -2.53 -7.31
CA LYS A 53 -21.91 -3.57 -6.29
C LYS A 53 -20.99 -3.27 -5.10
N GLY A 54 -21.46 -3.56 -3.88
CA GLY A 54 -20.64 -3.69 -2.68
C GLY A 54 -19.68 -2.51 -2.42
N ILE A 55 -18.37 -2.77 -2.48
CA ILE A 55 -17.25 -1.90 -2.10
C ILE A 55 -17.08 -0.65 -2.99
N GLY A 56 -17.93 -0.49 -4.02
CA GLY A 56 -17.85 0.66 -4.92
C GLY A 56 -17.84 2.03 -4.21
N LYS A 57 -18.53 2.19 -3.07
CA LYS A 57 -18.56 3.47 -2.33
C LYS A 57 -17.21 3.82 -1.72
N GLU A 58 -16.52 2.85 -1.12
CA GLU A 58 -15.21 3.02 -0.51
C GLU A 58 -14.14 3.33 -1.57
N TYR A 59 -14.20 2.64 -2.71
CA TYR A 59 -13.29 2.94 -3.82
C TYR A 59 -13.56 4.29 -4.46
N LEU A 60 -14.83 4.69 -4.60
CA LEU A 60 -15.18 6.03 -5.07
C LEU A 60 -14.69 7.13 -4.12
N LEU A 61 -14.70 6.87 -2.80
CA LEU A 61 -14.14 7.81 -1.83
C LEU A 61 -12.63 8.00 -2.04
N ILE A 62 -11.88 6.91 -2.23
CA ILE A 62 -10.45 6.97 -2.53
C ILE A 62 -10.22 7.64 -3.88
N PHE A 63 -11.00 7.28 -4.91
CA PHE A 63 -10.91 7.88 -6.24
C PHE A 63 -11.11 9.39 -6.17
N GLY A 64 -12.16 9.86 -5.50
CA GLY A 64 -12.45 11.28 -5.31
C GLY A 64 -11.34 12.01 -4.53
N GLY A 65 -10.76 11.35 -3.52
CA GLY A 65 -9.59 11.87 -2.80
C GLY A 65 -8.36 12.02 -3.69
N ILE A 66 -8.04 11.02 -4.50
CA ILE A 66 -6.93 11.09 -5.48
C ILE A 66 -7.21 12.22 -6.49
N THR A 67 -8.44 12.31 -7.03
CA THR A 67 -8.83 13.39 -7.94
C THR A 67 -8.67 14.76 -7.30
N PHE A 68 -9.03 14.93 -6.03
CA PHE A 68 -8.83 16.17 -5.32
C PHE A 68 -7.34 16.59 -5.27
N LEU A 69 -6.41 15.65 -5.04
CA LEU A 69 -4.97 15.92 -5.07
C LEU A 69 -4.49 16.37 -6.46
N PHE A 70 -5.01 15.75 -7.52
CA PHE A 70 -4.71 16.16 -8.89
C PHE A 70 -5.33 17.51 -9.24
N VAL A 71 -6.46 17.89 -8.65
CA VAL A 71 -7.01 19.26 -8.77
C VAL A 71 -6.07 20.27 -8.11
N ILE A 72 -5.57 20.01 -6.90
CA ILE A 72 -4.54 20.86 -6.26
C ILE A 72 -3.32 20.99 -7.19
N THR A 73 -2.83 19.87 -7.71
CA THR A 73 -1.68 19.84 -8.63
C THR A 73 -1.95 20.65 -9.90
N ALA A 74 -3.12 20.51 -10.50
CA ALA A 74 -3.50 21.27 -11.69
C ALA A 74 -3.53 22.79 -11.42
N ILE A 75 -4.07 23.21 -10.26
CA ILE A 75 -4.07 24.62 -9.85
C ILE A 75 -2.64 25.13 -9.69
N LEU A 76 -1.77 24.37 -9.00
CA LEU A 76 -0.36 24.71 -8.82
C LEU A 76 0.39 24.82 -10.16
N GLN A 77 0.12 23.94 -11.11
CA GLN A 77 0.71 23.99 -12.45
C GLN A 77 0.15 25.12 -13.32
N MET A 78 -1.12 25.50 -13.19
CA MET A 78 -1.66 26.68 -13.88
C MET A 78 -0.96 27.98 -13.43
N ILE A 79 -0.56 28.05 -12.16
CA ILE A 79 0.13 29.22 -11.59
C ILE A 79 1.62 29.21 -11.96
N ASN A 80 2.28 28.05 -11.90
CA ASN A 80 3.74 27.97 -11.97
C ASN A 80 4.30 27.46 -13.32
N GLY A 81 3.46 26.92 -14.19
CA GLY A 81 3.83 26.27 -15.45
C GLY A 81 3.56 24.76 -15.45
N PHE A 82 3.30 24.21 -16.64
CA PHE A 82 2.97 22.79 -16.82
C PHE A 82 4.18 21.88 -16.54
N ASN A 83 3.93 20.76 -15.86
CA ASN A 83 4.94 19.74 -15.64
C ASN A 83 4.38 18.33 -15.86
N SER A 84 4.99 17.57 -16.78
CA SER A 84 4.48 16.27 -17.23
C SER A 84 4.62 15.15 -16.21
N TYR A 85 5.43 15.30 -15.15
CA TYR A 85 5.63 14.24 -14.16
C TYR A 85 4.38 13.92 -13.33
N ALA A 86 3.45 14.87 -13.19
CA ALA A 86 2.15 14.61 -12.57
C ALA A 86 1.36 13.51 -13.30
N ILE A 87 1.60 13.32 -14.60
CA ILE A 87 0.96 12.25 -15.39
C ILE A 87 1.45 10.87 -14.93
N ASN A 88 2.74 10.72 -14.63
CA ASN A 88 3.29 9.44 -14.15
C ASN A 88 2.72 9.09 -12.78
N GLU A 89 2.64 10.08 -11.87
CA GLU A 89 1.97 9.89 -10.58
C GLU A 89 0.51 9.50 -10.79
N ALA A 90 -0.23 10.16 -11.70
CA ALA A 90 -1.60 9.79 -11.99
C ALA A 90 -1.72 8.30 -12.41
N VAL A 91 -0.81 7.80 -13.24
CA VAL A 91 -0.76 6.38 -13.58
C VAL A 91 -0.56 5.52 -12.32
N TYR A 92 0.37 5.86 -11.43
CA TYR A 92 0.65 5.05 -10.24
C TYR A 92 -0.51 5.04 -9.22
N TYR A 93 -1.22 6.15 -9.06
CA TYR A 93 -2.35 6.24 -8.13
C TYR A 93 -3.65 5.66 -8.70
N TYR A 94 -4.00 5.95 -9.96
CA TYR A 94 -5.26 5.51 -10.54
C TYR A 94 -5.25 4.06 -11.04
N THR A 95 -4.15 3.59 -11.62
CA THR A 95 -4.09 2.24 -12.22
C THR A 95 -4.51 1.13 -11.24
N PRO A 96 -3.93 0.98 -10.04
CA PRO A 96 -4.28 -0.12 -9.15
C PRO A 96 -5.74 -0.02 -8.67
N LEU A 97 -6.25 1.21 -8.49
CA LEU A 97 -7.61 1.45 -8.03
C LEU A 97 -8.64 1.12 -9.11
N ILE A 98 -8.48 1.65 -10.32
CA ILE A 98 -9.40 1.39 -11.46
C ILE A 98 -9.38 -0.10 -11.79
N PHE A 99 -8.20 -0.71 -11.81
CA PHE A 99 -8.04 -2.15 -12.07
C PHE A 99 -8.86 -3.01 -11.10
N ILE A 100 -8.83 -2.69 -9.79
CA ILE A 100 -9.63 -3.41 -8.79
C ILE A 100 -11.10 -3.01 -8.79
N ILE A 101 -11.45 -1.75 -9.06
CA ILE A 101 -12.85 -1.36 -9.26
C ILE A 101 -13.46 -2.24 -10.36
N VAL A 102 -12.85 -2.32 -11.54
CA VAL A 102 -13.37 -3.12 -12.65
C VAL A 102 -13.46 -4.60 -12.27
N TYR A 103 -12.40 -5.17 -11.69
CA TYR A 103 -12.39 -6.60 -11.31
C TYR A 103 -13.45 -6.94 -10.24
N SER A 104 -13.60 -6.10 -9.22
CA SER A 104 -14.55 -6.31 -8.12
C SER A 104 -16.02 -6.18 -8.53
N GLN A 105 -16.32 -5.46 -9.61
CA GLN A 105 -17.70 -5.33 -10.10
C GLN A 105 -18.21 -6.58 -10.83
N ILE A 106 -17.30 -7.39 -11.37
CA ILE A 106 -17.61 -8.58 -12.18
C ILE A 106 -17.27 -9.89 -11.44
N SER A 107 -16.85 -9.80 -10.19
CA SER A 107 -16.37 -10.92 -9.38
C SER A 107 -17.13 -10.95 -8.06
N ASP A 108 -17.52 -12.15 -7.64
CA ASP A 108 -18.13 -12.35 -6.33
C ASP A 108 -17.05 -12.73 -5.30
N GLU A 109 -17.42 -12.84 -4.03
CA GLU A 109 -16.49 -13.07 -2.91
C GLU A 109 -15.57 -14.29 -3.14
N GLN A 110 -16.14 -15.40 -3.62
CA GLN A 110 -15.40 -16.63 -3.92
C GLN A 110 -14.38 -16.46 -5.05
N ASP A 111 -14.65 -15.59 -6.03
CA ASP A 111 -13.74 -15.34 -7.14
C ASP A 111 -12.52 -14.55 -6.64
N VAL A 112 -12.77 -13.50 -5.83
CA VAL A 112 -11.71 -12.69 -5.21
C VAL A 112 -10.83 -13.54 -4.29
N GLU A 113 -11.45 -14.41 -3.48
CA GLU A 113 -10.72 -15.34 -2.63
C GLU A 113 -9.84 -16.30 -3.46
N THR A 114 -10.40 -16.85 -4.55
CA THR A 114 -9.68 -17.75 -5.45
C THR A 114 -8.47 -17.04 -6.06
N ILE A 115 -8.64 -15.82 -6.58
CA ILE A 115 -7.53 -15.01 -7.10
C ILE A 115 -6.47 -14.74 -6.04
N LEU A 116 -6.84 -14.33 -4.82
CA LEU A 116 -5.87 -14.10 -3.74
C LEU A 116 -5.06 -15.36 -3.42
N ASN A 117 -5.66 -16.55 -3.47
CA ASN A 117 -4.93 -17.81 -3.30
C ASN A 117 -3.92 -18.05 -4.45
N TYR A 118 -4.28 -17.76 -5.70
CA TYR A 118 -3.35 -17.88 -6.84
C TYR A 118 -2.22 -16.85 -6.76
N LEU A 119 -2.53 -15.60 -6.38
CA LEU A 119 -1.53 -14.57 -6.19
C LEU A 119 -0.55 -14.93 -5.07
N PHE A 120 -1.03 -15.54 -3.99
CA PHE A 120 -0.15 -16.02 -2.93
C PHE A 120 0.90 -17.01 -3.46
N VAL A 121 0.47 -17.98 -4.29
CA VAL A 121 1.39 -18.92 -4.95
C VAL A 121 2.34 -18.20 -5.90
N LEU A 122 1.85 -17.24 -6.69
CA LEU A 122 2.68 -16.43 -7.58
C LEU A 122 3.79 -15.69 -6.82
N TYR A 123 3.47 -15.07 -5.68
CA TYR A 123 4.46 -14.35 -4.88
C TYR A 123 5.43 -15.26 -4.12
N ILE A 124 5.01 -16.48 -3.78
CA ILE A 124 5.94 -17.53 -3.35
C ILE A 124 6.94 -17.85 -4.48
N ILE A 125 6.48 -18.03 -5.71
CA ILE A 125 7.35 -18.27 -6.87
C ILE A 125 8.29 -17.08 -7.10
N ALA A 126 7.78 -15.85 -7.00
CA ALA A 126 8.59 -14.64 -7.14
C ALA A 126 9.68 -14.54 -6.04
N PHE A 127 9.35 -14.89 -4.80
CA PHE A 127 10.32 -14.96 -3.70
C PHE A 127 11.43 -15.97 -4.01
N PHE A 128 11.07 -17.20 -4.37
CA PHE A 128 12.06 -18.22 -4.70
C PHE A 128 12.88 -17.85 -5.94
N LYS A 129 12.29 -17.23 -6.96
CA LYS A 129 13.05 -16.73 -8.12
C LYS A 129 14.12 -15.72 -7.68
N ASN A 130 13.76 -14.77 -6.81
CA ASN A 130 14.68 -13.70 -6.39
C ASN A 130 15.79 -14.22 -5.46
N PHE A 131 15.53 -15.28 -4.70
CA PHE A 131 16.42 -15.74 -3.63
C PHE A 131 16.93 -17.19 -3.76
N ALA A 132 16.63 -17.90 -4.85
CA ALA A 132 17.03 -19.30 -5.07
C ALA A 132 18.54 -19.52 -4.86
N GLY A 133 19.38 -18.64 -5.42
CA GLY A 133 20.83 -18.72 -5.27
C GLY A 133 21.35 -18.37 -3.87
N GLN A 134 20.52 -17.73 -3.03
CA GLN A 134 20.87 -17.31 -1.69
C GLN A 134 20.26 -18.21 -0.60
N LEU A 135 19.37 -19.15 -0.96
CA LEU A 135 18.72 -20.08 -0.03
C LEU A 135 19.68 -21.20 0.41
N THR A 136 20.64 -20.84 1.26
CA THR A 136 21.56 -21.76 1.92
C THR A 136 21.36 -21.73 3.43
N LEU A 137 21.68 -22.84 4.11
CA LEU A 137 21.61 -22.89 5.58
C LEU A 137 22.51 -21.82 6.25
N ALA A 138 23.64 -21.49 5.61
CA ALA A 138 24.53 -20.44 6.07
C ALA A 138 23.86 -19.06 6.03
N ASN A 139 23.16 -18.74 4.93
CA ASN A 139 22.44 -17.48 4.77
C ASN A 139 21.22 -17.35 5.69
N ILE A 140 20.57 -18.46 6.04
CA ILE A 140 19.51 -18.46 7.05
C ILE A 140 20.09 -18.20 8.44
N LYS A 141 21.26 -18.77 8.76
CA LYS A 141 21.95 -18.55 10.05
C LYS A 141 22.62 -17.18 10.17
N SER A 142 22.91 -16.50 9.06
CA SER A 142 23.53 -15.17 9.07
C SER A 142 22.54 -14.03 9.32
N ILE A 143 21.24 -14.33 9.39
CA ILE A 143 20.21 -13.37 9.77
C ILE A 143 20.51 -12.84 11.17
N SER A 144 20.80 -11.55 11.27
CA SER A 144 21.10 -10.88 12.53
C SER A 144 20.08 -9.79 12.81
N PHE A 145 19.33 -9.97 13.89
CA PHE A 145 18.38 -8.97 14.39
C PHE A 145 19.08 -7.77 15.01
N ALA A 146 20.23 -7.99 15.68
CA ALA A 146 21.00 -6.92 16.31
C ALA A 146 21.69 -6.04 15.27
N ASN A 147 22.37 -6.66 14.29
CA ASN A 147 23.09 -5.95 13.23
C ASN A 147 22.21 -5.67 12.02
N SER A 148 20.93 -6.03 12.11
CA SER A 148 19.92 -5.59 11.17
C SER A 148 20.18 -6.00 9.73
N TYR A 149 20.62 -7.25 9.56
CA TYR A 149 21.07 -7.79 8.29
C TYR A 149 20.34 -9.09 7.99
N SER A 150 19.86 -9.21 6.75
CA SER A 150 19.44 -10.47 6.16
C SER A 150 19.77 -10.47 4.67
N PRO A 151 20.27 -11.60 4.14
CA PRO A 151 20.47 -11.75 2.69
C PRO A 151 19.15 -11.69 1.91
N PHE A 152 18.01 -11.93 2.56
CA PHE A 152 16.69 -12.01 1.94
C PHE A 152 15.86 -10.71 2.07
N GLU A 153 16.46 -9.61 2.51
CA GLU A 153 15.72 -8.35 2.74
C GLU A 153 15.00 -7.88 1.46
N SER A 154 13.67 -7.74 1.53
CA SER A 154 12.85 -7.47 0.35
C SER A 154 11.53 -6.76 0.65
N GLU A 155 11.02 -6.00 -0.33
CA GLU A 155 9.65 -5.47 -0.33
C GLU A 155 8.58 -6.56 -0.31
N LEU A 156 8.92 -7.80 -0.67
CA LEU A 156 8.04 -8.97 -0.55
C LEU A 156 7.55 -9.20 0.90
N ALA A 157 8.25 -8.68 1.90
CA ALA A 157 7.76 -8.70 3.28
C ALA A 157 6.36 -8.07 3.41
N PHE A 158 6.13 -6.93 2.75
CA PHE A 158 4.82 -6.26 2.76
C PHE A 158 3.74 -7.10 2.10
N VAL A 159 4.09 -7.75 0.98
CA VAL A 159 3.18 -8.65 0.25
C VAL A 159 2.75 -9.81 1.14
N PHE A 160 3.71 -10.44 1.83
CA PHE A 160 3.40 -11.57 2.72
C PHE A 160 2.62 -11.15 3.96
N LEU A 161 2.86 -9.95 4.50
CA LEU A 161 2.01 -9.38 5.56
C LEU A 161 0.56 -9.19 5.09
N ILE A 162 0.32 -8.70 3.87
CA ILE A 162 -1.04 -8.55 3.33
C ILE A 162 -1.72 -9.93 3.21
N PHE A 163 -1.00 -10.95 2.74
CA PHE A 163 -1.53 -12.31 2.68
C PHE A 163 -1.79 -12.92 4.05
N GLU A 164 -0.92 -12.68 5.03
CA GLU A 164 -1.17 -13.05 6.41
C GLU A 164 -2.47 -12.41 6.90
N CYS A 165 -2.64 -11.12 6.67
CA CYS A 165 -3.84 -10.39 7.07
C CYS A 165 -5.10 -11.01 6.47
N PHE A 166 -5.04 -11.31 5.17
CA PHE A 166 -6.11 -11.97 4.43
C PHE A 166 -6.43 -13.36 5.00
N TYR A 167 -5.43 -14.21 5.22
CA TYR A 167 -5.67 -15.57 5.72
C TYR A 167 -6.10 -15.61 7.18
N LEU A 168 -5.63 -14.67 8.01
CA LEU A 168 -6.14 -14.48 9.37
C LEU A 168 -7.62 -14.11 9.32
N TYR A 169 -7.99 -13.13 8.49
CA TYR A 169 -9.38 -12.71 8.31
C TYR A 169 -10.31 -13.83 7.84
N MET A 170 -9.85 -14.67 6.91
CA MET A 170 -10.61 -15.83 6.41
C MET A 170 -10.55 -17.06 7.33
N GLY A 171 -9.90 -16.99 8.49
CA GLY A 171 -9.76 -18.13 9.41
C GLY A 171 -8.83 -19.25 8.92
N LYS A 172 -8.03 -19.02 7.87
CA LYS A 172 -7.15 -20.02 7.24
C LYS A 172 -5.77 -20.05 7.90
N ARG A 173 -5.74 -20.44 9.18
CA ARG A 173 -4.54 -20.37 10.05
C ARG A 173 -3.27 -21.01 9.46
N LYS A 174 -3.39 -22.16 8.78
CA LYS A 174 -2.22 -22.82 8.15
C LYS A 174 -1.56 -21.95 7.10
N LYS A 175 -2.35 -21.28 6.25
CA LYS A 175 -1.83 -20.38 5.22
C LYS A 175 -1.28 -19.09 5.83
N ALA A 176 -1.93 -18.57 6.87
CA ALA A 176 -1.43 -17.42 7.63
C ALA A 176 -0.03 -17.70 8.24
N ILE A 177 0.20 -18.89 8.80
CA ILE A 177 1.52 -19.28 9.33
C ILE A 177 2.58 -19.29 8.22
N ILE A 178 2.25 -19.82 7.04
CA ILE A 178 3.18 -19.82 5.89
C ILE A 178 3.49 -18.37 5.47
N SER A 179 2.48 -17.50 5.39
CA SER A 179 2.67 -16.07 5.11
C SER A 179 3.56 -15.38 6.15
N LEU A 180 3.34 -15.65 7.44
CA LEU A 180 4.17 -15.12 8.54
C LEU A 180 5.63 -15.56 8.39
N ILE A 181 5.89 -16.83 8.13
CA ILE A 181 7.26 -17.36 7.93
C ILE A 181 7.94 -16.65 6.75
N LEU A 182 7.25 -16.52 5.61
CA LEU A 182 7.79 -15.84 4.43
C LEU A 182 8.01 -14.35 4.67
N CYS A 183 7.16 -13.70 5.45
CA CYS A 183 7.33 -12.31 5.89
C CYS A 183 8.59 -12.16 6.76
N ILE A 184 8.80 -13.06 7.74
CA ILE A 184 9.99 -13.09 8.60
C ILE A 184 11.25 -13.31 7.77
N LEU A 185 11.22 -14.26 6.85
CA LEU A 185 12.35 -14.55 5.96
C LEU A 185 12.71 -13.35 5.10
N SER A 186 11.72 -12.60 4.59
CA SER A 186 11.93 -11.38 3.80
C SER A 186 12.48 -10.18 4.61
N PHE A 187 12.59 -10.33 5.93
CA PHE A 187 13.37 -9.51 6.88
C PHE A 187 13.22 -7.98 6.81
N LYS A 188 12.02 -7.44 6.62
CA LYS A 188 11.76 -6.03 6.98
C LYS A 188 11.40 -5.92 8.45
N ARG A 189 12.24 -5.25 9.25
CA ARG A 189 12.14 -5.22 10.72
C ARG A 189 10.77 -4.80 11.24
N ILE A 190 10.29 -3.63 10.80
CA ILE A 190 8.98 -3.10 11.24
C ILE A 190 7.86 -4.03 10.74
N CYS A 191 7.91 -4.44 9.48
CA CYS A 191 6.97 -5.38 8.88
C CYS A 191 6.86 -6.68 9.66
N MET A 192 7.99 -7.22 10.14
CA MET A 192 8.04 -8.45 10.92
C MET A 192 7.40 -8.29 12.30
N LEU A 193 7.71 -7.21 13.02
CA LEU A 193 7.11 -6.94 14.32
C LEU A 193 5.58 -6.79 14.19
N VAL A 194 5.13 -6.14 13.12
CA VAL A 194 3.71 -5.96 12.83
C VAL A 194 3.05 -7.28 12.42
N ALA A 195 3.70 -8.11 11.61
CA ALA A 195 3.24 -9.46 11.26
C ALA A 195 2.98 -10.31 12.52
N ILE A 196 3.98 -10.41 13.41
CA ILE A 196 3.85 -11.11 14.70
C ILE A 196 2.71 -10.51 15.54
N SER A 197 2.63 -9.18 15.61
CA SER A 197 1.58 -8.49 16.36
C SER A 197 0.18 -8.81 15.82
N PHE A 198 0.00 -8.80 14.49
CA PHE A 198 -1.26 -9.14 13.84
C PHE A 198 -1.65 -10.60 14.05
N PHE A 199 -0.68 -11.52 14.01
CA PHE A 199 -0.92 -12.92 14.30
C PHE A 199 -1.42 -13.13 15.73
N VAL A 200 -0.74 -12.52 16.72
CA VAL A 200 -1.08 -12.63 18.15
C VAL A 200 -2.42 -11.95 18.47
N LEU A 201 -2.64 -10.75 17.92
CA LEU A 201 -3.85 -9.95 18.17
C LEU A 201 -5.00 -10.27 17.21
N SER A 202 -4.85 -11.29 16.37
CA SER A 202 -5.80 -11.65 15.30
C SER A 202 -7.24 -11.77 15.81
N LYS A 203 -7.48 -12.41 16.95
CA LYS A 203 -8.83 -12.54 17.56
C LYS A 203 -9.54 -11.19 17.79
N TRP A 204 -8.78 -10.14 18.09
CA TRP A 204 -9.33 -8.80 18.30
C TRP A 204 -9.49 -8.02 17.00
N LEU A 205 -8.59 -8.23 16.04
CA LEU A 205 -8.57 -7.55 14.74
C LEU A 205 -9.59 -8.10 13.74
N ILE A 206 -9.87 -9.41 13.77
CA ILE A 206 -10.79 -10.07 12.82
C ILE A 206 -12.26 -9.74 13.11
N GLN A 207 -12.56 -9.08 14.24
CA GLN A 207 -13.92 -8.67 14.56
C GLN A 207 -14.52 -7.88 13.39
N LYS A 208 -15.63 -8.38 12.84
CA LYS A 208 -16.44 -7.74 11.79
C LYS A 208 -17.21 -6.53 12.33
N LYS A 209 -16.51 -5.65 13.03
CA LYS A 209 -17.05 -4.42 13.61
C LYS A 209 -16.39 -3.23 12.93
N PRO A 210 -17.16 -2.21 12.55
CA PRO A 210 -16.61 -0.98 12.04
C PRO A 210 -15.79 -0.27 13.13
N VAL A 211 -14.82 0.52 12.67
CA VAL A 211 -14.00 1.39 13.51
C VAL A 211 -14.78 2.67 13.80
N SER A 212 -14.70 3.15 15.05
CA SER A 212 -15.43 4.35 15.47
C SER A 212 -14.92 5.59 14.72
N LYS A 213 -15.82 6.55 14.44
CA LYS A 213 -15.45 7.83 13.81
C LYS A 213 -14.37 8.57 14.58
N LYS A 214 -14.40 8.50 15.92
CA LYS A 214 -13.41 9.13 16.80
C LYS A 214 -12.00 8.58 16.54
N MET A 215 -11.86 7.25 16.42
CA MET A 215 -10.58 6.63 16.09
C MET A 215 -10.09 7.04 14.70
N VAL A 216 -10.98 7.06 13.69
CA VAL A 216 -10.62 7.53 12.34
C VAL A 216 -10.07 8.96 12.39
N PHE A 217 -10.75 9.88 13.06
CA PHE A 217 -10.26 11.27 13.19
C PHE A 217 -8.95 11.37 13.97
N ALA A 218 -8.80 10.63 15.08
CA ALA A 218 -7.55 10.62 15.84
C ALA A 218 -6.36 10.14 14.99
N THR A 219 -6.55 9.05 14.23
CA THR A 219 -5.53 8.51 13.33
C THR A 219 -5.21 9.50 12.20
N VAL A 220 -6.20 10.19 11.63
CA VAL A 220 -5.98 11.23 10.62
C VAL A 220 -5.14 12.38 11.19
N ILE A 221 -5.48 12.86 12.39
CA ILE A 221 -4.72 13.93 13.06
C ILE A 221 -3.26 13.50 13.23
N ILE A 222 -3.01 12.29 13.72
CA ILE A 222 -1.65 11.77 13.92
C ILE A 222 -0.86 11.75 12.60
N PHE A 223 -1.40 11.14 11.55
CA PHE A 223 -0.68 10.99 10.28
C PHE A 223 -0.58 12.28 9.45
N VAL A 224 -1.38 13.29 9.75
CA VAL A 224 -1.22 14.64 9.18
C VAL A 224 -0.18 15.43 9.97
N LEU A 225 -0.21 15.36 11.31
CA LEU A 225 0.74 16.10 12.14
C LEU A 225 2.17 15.58 12.00
N LEU A 226 2.36 14.26 11.85
CA LEU A 226 3.70 13.66 11.70
C LEU A 226 4.53 14.34 10.59
N PRO A 227 4.14 14.35 9.30
CA PRO A 227 4.93 14.98 8.25
C PRO A 227 5.05 16.50 8.42
N THR A 228 4.00 17.18 8.94
CA THR A 228 4.06 18.63 9.19
C THR A 228 5.08 18.98 10.25
N LEU A 229 5.11 18.26 11.37
CA LEU A 229 6.08 18.46 12.45
C LEU A 229 7.49 18.17 11.95
N THR A 230 7.70 17.11 11.17
CA THR A 230 9.02 16.79 10.59
C THR A 230 9.55 17.94 9.75
N CYS A 231 8.75 18.53 8.85
CA CYS A 231 9.19 19.66 8.05
C CYS A 231 9.47 20.93 8.87
N VAL A 232 8.74 21.17 9.96
CA VAL A 232 8.97 22.34 10.84
C VAL A 232 10.20 22.15 11.72
N MET A 233 10.46 20.92 12.18
CA MET A 233 11.58 20.58 13.05
C MET A 233 12.91 20.48 12.32
N LEU A 234 12.92 20.34 10.99
CA LEU A 234 14.15 20.39 10.20
C LEU A 234 14.65 21.83 10.06
N ASN A 235 15.42 22.29 11.05
CA ASN A 235 16.10 23.58 11.07
C ASN A 235 17.40 23.51 11.89
N ASP A 236 18.29 24.48 11.66
CA ASP A 236 19.62 24.56 12.29
C ASP A 236 19.57 24.52 13.82
N ALA A 237 18.55 25.14 14.42
CA ALA A 237 18.42 25.19 15.88
C ALA A 237 18.12 23.80 16.47
N PHE A 238 17.25 23.04 15.81
CA PHE A 238 16.95 21.67 16.21
C PHE A 238 18.12 20.73 15.94
N GLU A 239 18.82 20.89 14.81
CA GLU A 239 20.01 20.10 14.51
C GLU A 239 21.13 20.33 15.54
N ALA A 240 21.39 21.58 15.90
CA ALA A 240 22.34 21.93 16.94
C ALA A 240 21.96 21.34 18.31
N TRP A 241 20.68 21.47 18.70
CA TRP A 241 20.17 20.88 19.94
C TRP A 241 20.30 19.34 19.95
N PHE A 242 19.96 18.69 18.83
CA PHE A 242 20.01 17.24 18.70
C PHE A 242 21.45 16.72 18.80
N TYR A 243 22.38 17.37 18.10
CA TYR A 243 23.80 17.02 18.17
C TYR A 243 24.38 17.24 19.57
N GLN A 244 24.03 18.33 20.26
CA GLN A 244 24.46 18.58 21.64
C GLN A 244 23.92 17.53 22.62
N THR A 245 22.71 17.01 22.39
CA THR A 245 22.04 16.07 23.30
C THR A 245 22.48 14.62 23.07
N PHE A 246 22.56 14.18 21.80
CA PHE A 246 22.78 12.79 21.45
C PHE A 246 24.17 12.51 20.86
N HIS A 247 24.97 13.55 20.59
CA HIS A 247 26.29 13.44 19.97
C HIS A 247 26.31 12.72 18.61
N ILE A 248 25.15 12.71 17.93
CA ILE A 248 24.97 12.19 16.58
C ILE A 248 24.24 13.23 15.74
N THR A 249 24.55 13.31 14.46
CA THR A 249 23.87 14.25 13.55
C THR A 249 22.47 13.75 13.18
N LEU A 250 21.57 14.66 12.81
CA LEU A 250 20.25 14.26 12.27
C LEU A 250 20.39 13.45 10.98
N TYR A 251 21.42 13.75 10.18
CA TYR A 251 21.78 12.98 8.99
C TYR A 251 22.04 11.51 9.32
N GLU A 252 22.88 11.23 10.32
CA GLU A 252 23.20 9.86 10.76
C GLU A 252 21.97 9.18 11.38
N ALA A 253 21.26 9.87 12.27
CA ALA A 253 20.10 9.33 12.96
C ALA A 253 18.95 8.94 12.01
N THR A 254 18.78 9.69 10.92
CA THR A 254 17.71 9.46 9.93
C THR A 254 18.15 8.65 8.72
N LEU A 255 19.41 8.21 8.68
CA LEU A 255 20.04 7.54 7.54
C LEU A 255 19.90 8.36 6.25
N SER A 256 20.35 9.62 6.27
CA SER A 256 20.31 10.60 5.15
C SER A 256 18.93 11.12 4.72
N ARG A 257 17.83 10.73 5.38
CA ARG A 257 16.48 11.18 4.97
C ARG A 257 16.24 12.67 5.28
N SER A 258 16.75 13.17 6.41
CA SER A 258 16.65 14.59 6.78
C SER A 258 17.21 15.52 5.69
N SER A 259 18.41 15.24 5.20
CA SER A 259 19.04 16.06 4.14
C SER A 259 18.29 15.99 2.81
N ARG A 260 17.64 14.87 2.48
CA ARG A 260 16.78 14.78 1.28
C ARG A 260 15.55 15.69 1.40
N ILE A 261 14.92 15.70 2.58
CA ILE A 261 13.74 16.55 2.84
C ILE A 261 14.15 18.03 2.76
N GLU A 262 15.27 18.40 3.38
CA GLU A 262 15.80 19.76 3.34
C GLU A 262 16.15 20.21 1.92
N ALA A 263 16.85 19.38 1.14
CA ALA A 263 17.18 19.67 -0.26
C ALA A 263 15.91 19.93 -1.09
N VAL A 264 14.86 19.15 -0.87
CA VAL A 264 13.56 19.33 -1.55
C VAL A 264 12.88 20.63 -1.12
N MET A 265 12.85 20.93 0.17
CA MET A 265 12.25 22.17 0.70
C MET A 265 12.94 23.41 0.10
N ASN A 266 14.27 23.35 -0.06
CA ASN A 266 15.07 24.45 -0.60
C ASN A 266 15.14 24.49 -2.14
N SER A 267 14.58 23.49 -2.83
CA SER A 267 14.67 23.36 -4.30
C SER A 267 13.79 24.34 -5.09
N GLY A 268 12.75 24.90 -4.46
CA GLY A 268 11.69 25.65 -5.13
C GLY A 268 10.85 24.82 -6.12
N GLN A 269 11.03 23.49 -6.20
CA GLN A 269 10.31 22.62 -7.14
C GLN A 269 8.96 22.16 -6.62
N ILE A 270 8.73 22.15 -5.30
CA ILE A 270 7.47 21.70 -4.69
C ILE A 270 6.23 22.47 -5.19
N LYS A 271 6.42 23.67 -5.74
CA LYS A 271 5.37 24.53 -6.29
C LYS A 271 4.60 23.96 -7.48
N TYR A 272 5.05 22.87 -8.11
CA TYR A 272 4.38 22.25 -9.25
C TYR A 272 3.42 21.10 -8.87
N GLY A 273 3.26 20.80 -7.57
CA GLY A 273 2.34 19.77 -7.09
C GLY A 273 2.88 18.34 -7.20
N LEU A 274 2.01 17.35 -7.34
CA LEU A 274 2.39 15.92 -7.35
C LEU A 274 3.45 15.58 -8.39
N GLY A 275 4.47 14.82 -7.98
CA GLY A 275 5.57 14.35 -8.82
C GLY A 275 6.75 15.31 -8.92
N SER A 276 6.66 16.48 -8.30
CA SER A 276 7.73 17.49 -8.27
C SER A 276 8.94 17.03 -7.47
N VAL A 277 8.70 16.39 -6.32
CA VAL A 277 9.73 15.87 -5.42
C VAL A 277 10.48 14.74 -6.09
N THR A 278 9.76 13.74 -6.62
CA THR A 278 10.32 12.60 -7.36
C THR A 278 11.25 13.08 -8.49
N THR A 279 10.80 14.09 -9.22
CA THR A 279 11.54 14.68 -10.34
C THR A 279 12.83 15.37 -9.89
N TYR A 280 12.71 16.25 -8.90
CA TYR A 280 13.84 17.00 -8.37
C TYR A 280 14.91 16.04 -7.86
N LEU A 281 14.53 15.10 -7.00
CA LEU A 281 15.45 14.12 -6.42
C LEU A 281 16.10 13.24 -7.48
N THR A 282 15.36 12.81 -8.50
CA THR A 282 15.92 12.04 -9.62
C THR A 282 17.02 12.84 -10.34
N ARG A 283 16.78 14.12 -10.63
CA ARG A 283 17.79 14.97 -11.29
C ARG A 283 18.97 15.23 -10.38
N TYR A 284 18.71 15.63 -9.14
CA TYR A 284 19.73 15.94 -8.13
C TYR A 284 20.67 14.75 -7.87
N LEU A 285 20.12 13.56 -7.64
CA LEU A 285 20.91 12.35 -7.37
C LEU A 285 21.66 11.86 -8.60
N ASN A 286 21.09 11.99 -9.81
CA ASN A 286 21.81 11.68 -11.04
C ASN A 286 23.00 12.63 -11.29
N THR A 287 22.89 13.89 -10.87
CA THR A 287 24.00 14.84 -10.90
C THR A 287 25.08 14.48 -9.87
N MET A 288 24.69 14.03 -8.68
CA MET A 288 25.62 13.67 -7.59
C MET A 288 26.34 12.32 -7.78
N HIS A 289 25.65 11.33 -8.34
CA HIS A 289 26.09 9.92 -8.35
C HIS A 289 26.16 9.28 -9.74
N GLY A 290 25.90 10.05 -10.80
CA GLY A 290 25.89 9.58 -12.19
C GLY A 290 24.52 9.11 -12.67
N SER A 291 24.36 8.98 -13.99
CA SER A 291 23.08 8.83 -14.71
C SER A 291 22.27 7.55 -14.45
N ASN A 292 22.76 6.64 -13.61
CA ASN A 292 22.15 5.33 -13.34
C ASN A 292 21.61 5.19 -11.91
N PHE A 293 21.44 6.29 -11.18
CA PHE A 293 20.98 6.21 -9.80
C PHE A 293 19.46 5.94 -9.73
N ALA A 294 19.09 4.77 -9.21
CA ALA A 294 17.71 4.28 -9.17
C ALA A 294 16.85 4.87 -8.03
N SER A 295 17.42 5.67 -7.12
CA SER A 295 16.66 6.26 -6.01
C SER A 295 15.93 7.51 -6.49
N ARG A 296 14.70 7.32 -6.97
CA ARG A 296 13.83 8.42 -7.47
C ARG A 296 12.90 8.99 -6.41
N SER A 297 12.91 8.43 -5.21
CA SER A 297 11.93 8.73 -4.15
C SER A 297 12.60 9.37 -2.94
N MET A 298 11.82 10.21 -2.25
CA MET A 298 12.16 10.72 -0.92
C MET A 298 12.26 9.59 0.12
N HIS A 299 11.62 8.43 -0.14
CA HIS A 299 11.39 7.37 0.83
C HIS A 299 10.59 7.85 2.06
N ASN A 300 9.76 8.87 1.89
CA ASN A 300 8.85 9.41 2.91
C ASN A 300 7.57 9.93 2.21
N ASP A 301 6.74 9.04 1.69
CA ASP A 301 5.57 9.42 0.88
C ASP A 301 4.58 10.33 1.61
N LEU A 302 4.43 10.20 2.94
CA LEU A 302 3.59 11.13 3.71
C LEU A 302 4.17 12.55 3.75
N VAL A 303 5.49 12.67 3.86
CA VAL A 303 6.19 13.97 3.82
C VAL A 303 6.12 14.54 2.40
N GLN A 304 6.33 13.71 1.39
CA GLN A 304 6.17 14.10 -0.01
C GLN A 304 4.75 14.63 -0.28
N MET A 305 3.71 13.93 0.17
CA MET A 305 2.32 14.38 0.01
C MET A 305 2.07 15.74 0.65
N TYR A 306 2.62 15.97 1.85
CA TYR A 306 2.55 17.26 2.54
C TYR A 306 3.28 18.37 1.78
N LEU A 307 4.49 18.10 1.27
CA LEU A 307 5.27 19.08 0.53
C LEU A 307 4.65 19.43 -0.83
N GLU A 308 4.06 18.46 -1.54
CA GLU A 308 3.51 18.64 -2.88
C GLU A 308 2.08 19.21 -2.87
N CYS A 309 1.24 18.81 -1.90
CA CYS A 309 -0.18 19.19 -1.88
C CYS A 309 -0.58 20.02 -0.66
N GLY A 310 0.37 20.34 0.23
CA GLY A 310 0.13 21.08 1.46
C GLY A 310 -0.72 20.31 2.48
N ILE A 311 -1.03 20.99 3.58
CA ILE A 311 -1.81 20.42 4.69
C ILE A 311 -3.20 19.91 4.24
N LEU A 312 -3.84 20.61 3.30
CA LEU A 312 -5.15 20.21 2.78
C LEU A 312 -5.07 18.89 2.01
N GLY A 313 -4.04 18.72 1.17
CA GLY A 313 -3.77 17.46 0.49
C GLY A 313 -3.52 16.32 1.47
N SER A 314 -2.67 16.53 2.49
CA SER A 314 -2.41 15.54 3.53
C SER A 314 -3.67 15.12 4.30
N ILE A 315 -4.53 16.08 4.65
CA ILE A 315 -5.80 15.80 5.34
C ILE A 315 -6.70 14.94 4.47
N VAL A 316 -6.95 15.35 3.22
CA VAL A 316 -7.86 14.61 2.34
C VAL A 316 -7.31 13.22 2.04
N PHE A 317 -6.03 13.13 1.69
CA PHE A 317 -5.36 11.85 1.41
C PHE A 317 -5.49 10.88 2.59
N THR A 318 -5.10 11.32 3.79
CA THR A 318 -5.17 10.46 4.98
C THR A 318 -6.60 10.10 5.33
N TYR A 319 -7.52 11.06 5.28
CA TYR A 319 -8.92 10.84 5.62
C TYR A 319 -9.59 9.81 4.72
N VAL A 320 -9.43 9.90 3.40
CA VAL A 320 -10.12 9.00 2.47
C VAL A 320 -9.69 7.54 2.67
N TYR A 321 -8.40 7.27 2.86
CA TYR A 321 -7.89 5.90 3.08
C TYR A 321 -8.31 5.34 4.44
N MET A 322 -8.22 6.13 5.52
CA MET A 322 -8.66 5.72 6.85
C MET A 322 -10.17 5.51 6.90
N LYS A 323 -10.94 6.37 6.23
CA LYS A 323 -12.39 6.25 6.17
C LYS A 323 -12.84 5.06 5.33
N ALA A 324 -12.23 4.83 4.18
CA ALA A 324 -12.55 3.69 3.31
C ALA A 324 -12.32 2.34 4.01
N THR A 325 -11.31 2.25 4.88
CA THR A 325 -11.02 1.01 5.63
C THR A 325 -11.71 0.91 6.98
N SER A 326 -12.39 1.96 7.44
CA SER A 326 -13.12 1.95 8.72
C SER A 326 -14.28 0.94 8.80
N VAL A 327 -14.61 0.27 7.70
CA VAL A 327 -15.63 -0.80 7.64
C VAL A 327 -15.19 -2.02 8.46
N ASN A 328 -13.89 -2.32 8.53
CA ASN A 328 -13.37 -3.47 9.27
C ASN A 328 -12.03 -3.14 9.97
N ARG A 329 -11.86 -3.63 11.20
CA ARG A 329 -10.66 -3.38 12.02
C ARG A 329 -9.38 -3.90 11.39
N MET A 330 -9.41 -5.06 10.73
CA MET A 330 -8.23 -5.64 10.09
C MET A 330 -7.73 -4.77 8.95
N SER A 331 -8.63 -4.34 8.06
CA SER A 331 -8.29 -3.42 6.96
C SER A 331 -7.81 -2.06 7.49
N PHE A 332 -8.46 -1.54 8.54
CA PHE A 332 -8.04 -0.29 9.18
C PHE A 332 -6.66 -0.39 9.82
N ALA A 333 -6.36 -1.47 10.53
CA ALA A 333 -5.05 -1.71 11.14
C ALA A 333 -3.95 -1.86 10.07
N LEU A 334 -4.24 -2.57 8.98
CA LEU A 334 -3.32 -2.69 7.85
C LEU A 334 -3.03 -1.32 7.21
N ILE A 335 -4.04 -0.47 6.99
CA ILE A 335 -3.80 0.87 6.43
C ILE A 335 -3.07 1.79 7.43
N CYS A 336 -3.32 1.68 8.75
CA CYS A 336 -2.51 2.36 9.75
C CYS A 336 -1.03 1.97 9.62
N TYR A 337 -0.75 0.68 9.48
CA TYR A 337 0.61 0.19 9.26
C TYR A 337 1.20 0.72 7.94
N VAL A 338 0.46 0.65 6.83
CA VAL A 338 0.92 1.16 5.53
C VAL A 338 1.24 2.65 5.61
N PHE A 339 0.41 3.46 6.27
CA PHE A 339 0.68 4.89 6.45
C PHE A 339 1.90 5.15 7.35
N PHE A 340 2.07 4.35 8.40
CA PHE A 340 3.28 4.39 9.23
C PHE A 340 4.53 4.06 8.40
N GLU A 341 4.46 3.05 7.53
CA GLU A 341 5.54 2.73 6.60
C GLU A 341 5.75 3.83 5.56
N CYS A 342 4.70 4.46 5.02
CA CYS A 342 4.80 5.60 4.12
C CYS A 342 5.49 6.81 4.77
N TYR A 343 5.58 6.86 6.10
CA TYR A 343 6.39 7.87 6.79
C TYR A 343 7.89 7.56 6.69
N PHE A 344 8.32 6.30 6.56
CA PHE A 344 9.74 5.88 6.55
C PHE A 344 10.25 5.31 5.21
N ASN A 345 9.31 4.89 4.35
CA ASN A 345 9.53 4.13 3.14
C ASN A 345 8.64 4.65 2.00
N HIS A 346 8.99 4.22 0.79
CA HIS A 346 8.19 4.43 -0.41
C HIS A 346 7.26 3.24 -0.62
N LEU A 347 5.95 3.50 -0.66
CA LEU A 347 4.88 2.55 -0.96
C LEU A 347 3.86 3.10 -1.98
N PHE A 348 3.89 4.39 -2.30
CA PHE A 348 3.08 5.03 -3.34
C PHE A 348 3.96 5.53 -4.48
N GLY A 349 3.71 5.07 -5.70
CA GLY A 349 4.47 5.50 -6.87
C GLY A 349 5.00 4.30 -7.66
N ALA A 350 6.11 4.54 -8.37
CA ALA A 350 6.72 3.55 -9.23
C ALA A 350 7.21 2.32 -8.43
N GLY A 351 6.86 1.12 -8.89
CA GLY A 351 7.34 -0.14 -8.29
C GLY A 351 6.38 -0.73 -7.25
N CYS A 352 5.68 0.10 -6.48
CA CYS A 352 4.83 -0.35 -5.36
C CYS A 352 3.36 -0.60 -5.76
N THR A 353 2.98 -0.36 -7.01
CA THR A 353 1.58 -0.48 -7.49
C THR A 353 0.95 -1.84 -7.19
N HIS A 354 1.73 -2.92 -7.27
CA HIS A 354 1.27 -4.28 -7.03
C HIS A 354 0.84 -4.52 -5.56
N ILE A 355 1.49 -3.83 -4.61
CA ILE A 355 1.12 -3.84 -3.18
C ILE A 355 -0.27 -3.23 -3.02
N TRP A 356 -0.56 -2.11 -3.70
CA TRP A 356 -1.87 -1.48 -3.68
C TRP A 356 -2.97 -2.34 -4.32
N VAL A 357 -2.66 -3.07 -5.39
CA VAL A 357 -3.62 -4.04 -5.96
C VAL A 357 -4.01 -5.08 -4.90
N LEU A 358 -3.05 -5.63 -4.15
CA LEU A 358 -3.31 -6.60 -3.08
C LEU A 358 -4.09 -6.00 -1.91
N ILE A 359 -3.74 -4.78 -1.47
CA ILE A 359 -4.48 -4.06 -0.42
C ILE A 359 -5.93 -3.85 -0.85
N TYR A 360 -6.17 -3.39 -2.08
CA TYR A 360 -7.51 -3.19 -2.58
C TYR A 360 -8.28 -4.50 -2.72
N LEU A 361 -7.66 -5.61 -3.17
CA LEU A 361 -8.32 -6.93 -3.16
C LEU A 361 -8.70 -7.38 -1.75
N MET A 362 -7.82 -7.15 -0.76
CA MET A 362 -8.14 -7.43 0.64
C MET A 362 -9.31 -6.58 1.13
N MET A 363 -9.33 -5.28 0.81
CA MET A 363 -10.46 -4.40 1.13
C MET A 363 -11.75 -4.86 0.44
N SER A 364 -11.65 -5.39 -0.78
CA SER A 364 -12.79 -5.97 -1.49
C SER A 364 -13.37 -7.13 -0.69
N ILE A 365 -12.57 -8.14 -0.37
CA ILE A 365 -13.09 -9.34 0.30
C ILE A 365 -13.59 -9.04 1.71
N THR A 366 -12.91 -8.17 2.48
CA THR A 366 -13.39 -7.76 3.81
C THR A 366 -14.70 -6.97 3.73
N GLY A 367 -14.86 -6.13 2.70
CA GLY A 367 -16.09 -5.39 2.46
C GLY A 367 -17.27 -6.28 2.04
N MET A 368 -17.05 -7.28 1.16
CA MET A 368 -18.09 -8.22 0.74
C MET A 368 -18.59 -9.06 1.92
N THR A 369 -17.65 -9.66 2.67
CA THR A 369 -17.93 -10.55 3.81
C THR A 369 -18.56 -9.86 5.02
N THR A 370 -18.28 -8.57 5.23
CA THR A 370 -18.88 -7.81 6.35
C THR A 370 -20.35 -7.50 6.05
N ARG A 371 -20.65 -7.09 4.81
CA ARG A 371 -22.01 -6.71 4.40
C ARG A 371 -22.95 -7.90 4.21
N ASN A 372 -22.43 -9.03 3.71
CA ASN A 372 -23.22 -10.26 3.67
C ASN A 372 -23.66 -10.68 5.08
N GLY A 373 -22.77 -10.56 6.07
CA GLY A 373 -23.11 -10.86 7.46
C GLY A 373 -24.09 -9.87 8.13
N GLU A 374 -24.15 -8.62 7.66
CA GLU A 374 -25.17 -7.65 8.11
C GLU A 374 -26.55 -8.00 7.52
N ASN A 375 -26.61 -8.34 6.24
CA ASN A 375 -27.87 -8.74 5.58
C ASN A 375 -28.43 -10.06 6.16
N ASP A 376 -27.57 -11.06 6.39
CA ASP A 376 -27.99 -12.35 6.95
C ASP A 376 -28.45 -12.21 8.42
N GLY A 377 -27.90 -11.26 9.17
CA GLY A 377 -28.28 -10.96 10.55
C GLY A 377 -29.57 -10.14 10.69
N GLU A 378 -29.98 -9.42 9.65
CA GLU A 378 -31.29 -8.77 9.58
C GLU A 378 -32.40 -9.76 9.18
N GLU A 379 -32.09 -10.78 8.35
CA GLU A 379 -33.06 -11.84 8.00
C GLU A 379 -33.17 -12.94 9.06
N ASN A 380 -32.11 -13.25 9.81
CA ASN A 380 -32.12 -14.28 10.84
C ASN A 380 -31.64 -13.74 12.18
N GLY A 381 -32.61 -13.38 13.04
CA GLY A 381 -32.40 -13.05 14.47
C GLY A 381 -31.96 -14.25 15.32
N THR A 382 -30.92 -14.99 14.92
CA THR A 382 -30.33 -16.08 15.70
C THR A 382 -28.81 -16.12 15.53
N ASN A 383 -28.11 -15.86 16.64
CA ASN A 383 -26.66 -16.00 16.81
C ASN A 383 -26.14 -17.35 16.28
N TYR A 384 -25.35 -17.35 15.21
CA TYR A 384 -24.47 -18.47 14.88
C TYR A 384 -23.02 -18.14 15.24
N SER A 385 -22.64 -18.65 16.41
CA SER A 385 -21.26 -18.82 16.87
C SER A 385 -20.53 -19.78 15.93
N PHE A 386 -19.68 -19.25 15.04
CA PHE A 386 -18.67 -20.04 14.35
C PHE A 386 -17.33 -19.93 15.10
N TYR A 387 -17.19 -20.73 16.16
CA TYR A 387 -15.92 -21.14 16.74
C TYR A 387 -16.03 -22.55 17.31
N THR A 388 -16.02 -23.53 16.40
CA THR A 388 -15.64 -24.94 16.60
C THR A 388 -15.22 -25.37 15.18
N ASP A 389 -13.96 -25.71 14.90
CA ASP A 389 -13.28 -26.89 15.44
C ASP A 389 -11.75 -26.75 15.51
N ILE A 390 -11.22 -27.59 16.41
CA ILE A 390 -9.86 -27.94 16.86
C ILE A 390 -8.70 -27.74 15.86
#